data_AF-A0A7V8J1Q0-F1
#
_entry.id   AF-A0A7V8J1Q0-F1
#
_cell.length_a   1.000
_cell.length_b   1.000
_cell.length_c   1.000
_cell.angle_alpha   90.00
_cell.angle_beta   90.00
_cell.angle_gamma   90.00
#
_symmetry.space_group_name_H-M   'P 1'
#
loop_
_entity.id
_entity.type
_entity.pdbx_description
1 polymer ?
#
loop_
_entity_poly.entity_id
_entity_poly.type
_entity_poly.pdbx_seq_one_letter_code
_entity_poly.pdbx_strand_id
1 'polypeptide(L)'
;MLKIGKVLCSAVLSIVVTGASAANLYVEGTNPAQMYEVVKPVVGDTVTPIFLFGDNPQELLAHLDPEAVRKAGVEQATFDYYASKVRPESLAYGVVGYAMGGNVVPGNESINKTCAIVMATHEQMRTTSTMFHEAVHCKNFSELRSDRDAWQLAVSMNRPALGMTNQQFLSLFHEVLAAYVQVAYSANQGVVDGVGMVMRAAKPDKNTATSIGYRTARHALKMCSTKDACSTYAPDIVRMLSSNSYARGQVMLDLKELFAAATASGYVVEHK
;
A
#
# COMPACT_ATOMS: atom_id res chain seq x y z
N MET A 1 -21.21 -18.72 -59.70
CA MET A 1 -21.53 -17.43 -59.05
C MET A 1 -22.19 -17.75 -57.71
N LEU A 2 -21.47 -17.74 -56.57
CA LEU A 2 -21.31 -16.61 -55.62
C LEU A 2 -22.68 -15.99 -55.23
N LYS A 3 -23.16 -15.97 -53.97
CA LYS A 3 -22.50 -15.84 -52.66
C LYS A 3 -23.25 -16.57 -51.52
N ILE A 4 -22.47 -17.22 -50.67
CA ILE A 4 -22.78 -17.61 -49.29
C ILE A 4 -22.93 -16.35 -48.43
N GLY A 5 -23.97 -16.27 -47.58
CA GLY A 5 -24.25 -15.11 -46.73
C GLY A 5 -24.59 -15.47 -45.28
N LYS A 6 -23.52 -15.77 -44.52
CA LYS A 6 -23.27 -15.48 -43.08
C LYS A 6 -24.40 -15.76 -42.06
N VAL A 7 -24.31 -16.81 -41.26
CA VAL A 7 -23.47 -17.00 -40.04
C VAL A 7 -24.19 -16.52 -38.77
N LEU A 8 -24.31 -17.48 -37.85
CA LEU A 8 -24.60 -17.40 -36.43
C LEU A 8 -24.26 -16.03 -35.81
N CYS A 9 -25.26 -15.36 -35.22
CA CYS A 9 -24.98 -14.46 -34.11
C CYS A 9 -24.90 -15.31 -32.85
N SER A 10 -23.66 -15.62 -32.48
CA SER A 10 -23.27 -16.22 -31.22
C SER A 10 -23.96 -15.53 -30.06
N ALA A 11 -24.57 -16.34 -29.19
CA ALA A 11 -24.82 -15.93 -27.82
C ALA A 11 -23.50 -15.42 -27.25
N VAL A 12 -23.43 -14.12 -26.97
CA VAL A 12 -22.38 -13.54 -26.15
C VAL A 12 -22.54 -14.19 -24.79
N LEU A 13 -21.76 -15.24 -24.55
CA LEU A 13 -21.53 -15.76 -23.22
C LEU A 13 -20.98 -14.58 -22.43
N SER A 14 -21.83 -13.97 -21.62
CA SER A 14 -21.40 -13.06 -20.58
C SER A 14 -20.54 -13.90 -19.65
N ILE A 15 -19.24 -14.00 -19.94
CA ILE A 15 -18.26 -14.34 -18.94
C ILE A 15 -18.36 -13.16 -17.99
N VAL A 16 -19.25 -13.32 -17.01
CA VAL A 16 -19.13 -12.63 -15.74
C VAL A 16 -17.75 -13.01 -15.28
N VAL A 17 -16.77 -12.14 -15.56
CA VAL A 17 -15.51 -12.14 -14.85
C VAL A 17 -15.96 -11.90 -13.42
N THR A 18 -16.15 -12.99 -12.68
CA THR A 18 -16.30 -12.97 -11.23
C THR A 18 -15.04 -12.27 -10.76
N GLY A 19 -15.17 -10.97 -10.54
CA GLY A 19 -14.05 -10.10 -10.23
C GLY A 19 -13.31 -10.73 -9.07
N ALA A 20 -12.03 -11.03 -9.29
CA ALA A 20 -11.17 -11.55 -8.26
C ALA A 20 -11.24 -10.57 -7.06
N SER A 21 -11.83 -11.06 -5.96
CA SER A 21 -11.57 -10.59 -4.60
C SER A 21 -10.08 -10.73 -4.32
N ALA A 22 -9.54 -10.05 -3.30
CA ALA A 22 -8.17 -10.33 -2.89
C ALA A 22 -8.08 -11.83 -2.58
N ALA A 23 -7.14 -12.52 -3.20
CA ALA A 23 -6.99 -13.95 -3.01
C ALA A 23 -5.86 -14.24 -2.04
N ASN A 24 -6.07 -15.20 -1.14
CA ASN A 24 -4.93 -15.90 -0.56
C ASN A 24 -4.28 -16.72 -1.68
N LEU A 25 -3.05 -16.38 -2.04
CA LEU A 25 -2.30 -17.09 -3.09
C LEU A 25 -1.56 -18.33 -2.58
N TYR A 26 -1.57 -18.57 -1.27
CA TYR A 26 -0.67 -19.51 -0.61
C TYR A 26 -1.42 -20.72 -0.05
N VAL A 27 -0.75 -21.87 -0.04
CA VAL A 27 -1.27 -23.11 0.53
C VAL A 27 -1.66 -22.91 2.00
N GLU A 28 -2.86 -23.36 2.37
CA GLU A 28 -3.35 -23.26 3.75
C GLU A 28 -2.38 -23.92 4.75
N GLY A 29 -2.26 -23.32 5.95
CA GLY A 29 -1.35 -23.79 6.99
C GLY A 29 0.11 -23.35 6.84
N THR A 30 0.48 -22.72 5.72
CA THR A 30 1.81 -22.11 5.55
C THR A 30 1.92 -20.74 6.23
N ASN A 31 3.14 -20.29 6.52
CA ASN A 31 3.39 -18.95 7.06
C ASN A 31 2.76 -17.81 6.21
N PRO A 32 2.95 -17.74 4.88
CA PRO A 32 2.35 -16.66 4.09
C PRO A 32 0.81 -16.71 4.03
N ALA A 33 0.19 -17.89 4.19
CA ALA A 33 -1.26 -17.98 4.37
C ALA A 33 -1.73 -17.36 5.71
N GLN A 34 -0.96 -17.53 6.79
CA GLN A 34 -1.24 -16.85 8.07
C GLN A 34 -1.02 -15.34 7.96
N MET A 35 0.01 -14.90 7.24
CA MET A 35 0.24 -13.47 6.96
C MET A 35 -0.94 -12.86 6.19
N TYR A 36 -1.51 -13.60 5.23
CA TYR A 36 -2.71 -13.15 4.52
C TYR A 36 -3.88 -12.86 5.47
N GLU A 37 -4.15 -13.72 6.45
CA GLU A 37 -5.25 -13.51 7.40
C GLU A 37 -5.05 -12.24 8.26
N VAL A 38 -3.81 -11.83 8.53
CA VAL A 38 -3.51 -10.56 9.23
C VAL A 38 -3.88 -9.34 8.38
N VAL A 39 -3.58 -9.38 7.08
CA VAL A 39 -3.76 -8.22 6.19
C VAL A 39 -5.12 -8.17 5.50
N LYS A 40 -5.83 -9.29 5.44
CA LYS A 40 -7.16 -9.47 4.84
C LYS A 40 -8.19 -8.41 5.27
N PRO A 41 -8.29 -8.00 6.55
CA PRO A 41 -9.22 -6.95 6.96
C PRO A 41 -8.96 -5.59 6.28
N VAL A 42 -7.73 -5.35 5.83
CA VAL A 42 -7.33 -4.11 5.16
C VAL A 42 -7.47 -4.23 3.65
N VAL A 43 -6.85 -5.27 3.07
CA VAL A 43 -6.77 -5.40 1.60
C VAL A 43 -8.12 -5.73 0.97
N GLY A 44 -9.06 -6.29 1.75
CA GLY A 44 -10.45 -6.52 1.34
C GLY A 44 -10.54 -7.21 -0.02
N ASP A 45 -11.34 -6.69 -0.95
CA ASP A 45 -11.41 -7.15 -2.35
C ASP A 45 -10.60 -6.28 -3.33
N THR A 46 -9.78 -5.39 -2.77
CA THR A 46 -9.14 -4.30 -3.52
C THR A 46 -7.73 -4.64 -4.00
N VAL A 47 -7.02 -5.51 -3.27
CA VAL A 47 -5.61 -5.85 -3.56
C VAL A 47 -5.29 -7.29 -3.17
N THR A 48 -4.72 -8.06 -4.08
CA THR A 48 -4.08 -9.35 -3.82
C THR A 48 -2.63 -9.11 -3.36
N PRO A 49 -2.28 -9.38 -2.09
CA PRO A 49 -0.93 -9.18 -1.57
C PRO A 49 0.01 -10.32 -2.00
N ILE A 50 1.25 -9.97 -2.31
CA ILE A 50 2.36 -10.90 -2.55
C ILE A 50 3.40 -10.67 -1.46
N PHE A 51 3.66 -11.66 -0.62
CA PHE A 51 4.64 -11.57 0.44
C PHE A 51 6.03 -11.97 -0.05
N LEU A 52 7.04 -11.18 0.31
CA LEU A 52 8.45 -11.42 -0.01
C LEU A 52 9.32 -11.13 1.21
N PHE A 53 10.52 -11.74 1.25
CA PHE A 53 11.60 -11.28 2.13
C PHE A 53 12.58 -10.37 1.40
N GLY A 54 13.20 -9.47 2.16
CA GLY A 54 14.24 -8.57 1.66
C GLY A 54 15.51 -9.28 1.20
N ASP A 55 15.91 -10.34 1.90
CA ASP A 55 17.15 -11.09 1.64
C ASP A 55 16.93 -12.36 0.78
N ASN A 56 15.74 -12.95 0.83
CA ASN A 56 15.36 -14.12 0.04
C ASN A 56 13.93 -14.00 -0.53
N PRO A 57 13.71 -13.22 -1.61
CA PRO A 57 12.38 -12.96 -2.13
C PRO A 57 11.65 -14.21 -2.65
N GLN A 58 12.35 -15.30 -2.95
CA GLN A 58 11.76 -16.51 -3.50
C GLN A 58 11.20 -17.47 -2.42
N GLU A 59 11.60 -17.30 -1.16
CA GLU A 59 11.25 -18.25 -0.09
C GLU A 59 9.73 -18.41 0.09
N LEU A 60 9.02 -17.29 0.21
CA LEU A 60 7.57 -17.32 0.42
C LEU A 60 6.81 -17.72 -0.85
N LEU A 61 7.40 -17.49 -2.02
CA LEU A 61 6.82 -17.87 -3.31
C LEU A 61 6.82 -19.39 -3.53
N ALA A 62 7.70 -20.13 -2.84
CA ALA A 62 7.69 -21.60 -2.87
C ALA A 62 6.40 -22.21 -2.26
N HIS A 63 5.59 -21.42 -1.57
CA HIS A 63 4.33 -21.83 -0.93
C HIS A 63 3.07 -21.44 -1.71
N LEU A 64 3.21 -20.95 -2.94
CA LEU A 64 2.07 -20.61 -3.79
C LEU A 64 1.21 -21.85 -4.07
N ASP A 65 -0.10 -21.67 -3.97
CA ASP A 65 -1.09 -22.64 -4.46
C ASP A 65 -1.35 -22.37 -5.95
N PRO A 66 -0.99 -23.30 -6.86
CA PRO A 66 -1.18 -23.10 -8.30
C PRO A 66 -2.64 -22.84 -8.71
N GLU A 67 -3.61 -23.43 -8.01
CA GLU A 67 -5.02 -23.19 -8.30
C GLU A 67 -5.46 -21.80 -7.84
N ALA A 68 -5.01 -21.37 -6.67
CA ALA A 68 -5.28 -20.03 -6.15
C ALA A 68 -4.67 -18.94 -7.05
N VAL A 69 -3.42 -19.10 -7.47
CA VAL A 69 -2.73 -18.19 -8.40
C VAL A 69 -3.48 -18.10 -9.73
N ARG A 70 -3.89 -19.24 -10.30
CA ARG A 70 -4.67 -19.28 -11.55
C ARG A 70 -6.02 -18.58 -11.39
N LYS A 71 -6.73 -18.80 -10.27
CA LYS A 71 -8.02 -18.14 -9.98
C LYS A 71 -7.86 -16.63 -9.78
N ALA A 72 -6.76 -16.21 -9.16
CA ALA A 72 -6.43 -14.80 -8.96
C ALA A 72 -5.99 -14.12 -10.26
N GLY A 73 -5.74 -14.88 -11.34
CA GLY A 73 -5.31 -14.36 -12.64
C GLY A 73 -3.95 -13.67 -12.62
N VAL A 74 -3.05 -14.12 -11.74
CA VAL A 74 -1.68 -13.63 -11.61
C VAL A 74 -0.73 -14.57 -12.34
N GLU A 75 0.15 -14.04 -13.18
CA GLU A 75 1.14 -14.83 -13.92
C GLU A 75 2.53 -14.77 -13.28
N GLN A 76 3.42 -15.69 -13.68
CA GLN A 76 4.80 -15.76 -13.18
C GLN A 76 5.56 -14.44 -13.31
N ALA A 77 5.32 -13.71 -14.40
CA ALA A 77 5.94 -12.41 -14.66
C ALA A 77 5.67 -11.37 -13.55
N THR A 78 4.56 -11.48 -12.83
CA THR A 78 4.26 -10.61 -11.68
C THR A 78 5.18 -10.91 -10.50
N PHE A 79 5.39 -12.19 -10.19
CA PHE A 79 6.28 -12.61 -9.10
C PHE A 79 7.72 -12.22 -9.41
N ASP A 80 8.18 -12.48 -10.64
CA ASP A 80 9.52 -12.13 -11.10
C ASP A 80 9.75 -10.60 -11.05
N TYR A 81 8.75 -9.83 -11.46
CA TYR A 81 8.78 -8.37 -11.37
C TYR A 81 9.02 -7.91 -9.94
N TYR A 82 8.20 -8.34 -8.98
CA TYR A 82 8.35 -7.90 -7.59
C TYR A 82 9.64 -8.39 -6.94
N ALA A 83 10.03 -9.64 -7.16
CA ALA A 83 11.28 -10.18 -6.66
C ALA A 83 12.50 -9.40 -7.18
N SER A 84 12.50 -9.01 -8.46
CA SER A 84 13.58 -8.20 -9.06
C SER A 84 13.67 -6.77 -8.54
N LYS A 85 12.59 -6.27 -7.92
CA LYS A 85 12.48 -4.91 -7.38
C LYS A 85 12.72 -4.85 -5.88
N VAL A 86 12.99 -6.00 -5.24
CA VAL A 86 13.39 -6.01 -3.84
C VAL A 86 14.70 -5.25 -3.65
N ARG A 87 14.73 -4.42 -2.61
CA ARG A 87 15.81 -3.48 -2.28
C ARG A 87 16.51 -3.96 -1.00
N PRO A 88 17.36 -5.01 -1.07
CA PRO A 88 18.02 -5.57 0.12
C PRO A 88 18.87 -4.54 0.87
N GLU A 89 19.37 -3.50 0.17
CA GLU A 89 20.09 -2.38 0.76
C GLU A 89 19.25 -1.57 1.77
N SER A 90 17.92 -1.62 1.66
CA SER A 90 17.01 -0.92 2.58
C SER A 90 17.17 -1.41 4.03
N LEU A 91 17.59 -2.66 4.21
CA LEU A 91 17.87 -3.26 5.52
C LEU A 91 19.00 -2.54 6.26
N ALA A 92 20.03 -2.09 5.53
CA ALA A 92 21.16 -1.35 6.11
C ALA A 92 20.74 0.00 6.69
N TYR A 93 19.58 0.53 6.28
CA TYR A 93 19.00 1.77 6.76
C TYR A 93 17.91 1.55 7.82
N GLY A 94 17.75 0.32 8.32
CA GLY A 94 16.79 -0.01 9.38
C GLY A 94 15.33 -0.12 8.91
N VAL A 95 15.09 -0.25 7.61
CA VAL A 95 13.74 -0.52 7.08
C VAL A 95 13.31 -1.92 7.48
N VAL A 96 12.17 -2.01 8.19
CA VAL A 96 11.62 -3.25 8.76
C VAL A 96 10.57 -3.94 7.86
N GLY A 97 10.01 -3.18 6.92
CA GLY A 97 9.08 -3.63 5.91
C GLY A 97 8.79 -2.49 4.92
N TYR A 98 8.30 -2.82 3.74
CA TYR A 98 7.82 -1.85 2.76
C TYR A 98 6.86 -2.49 1.76
N ALA A 99 5.93 -1.70 1.22
CA ALA A 99 5.04 -2.11 0.14
C ALA A 99 5.55 -1.67 -1.23
N MET A 100 5.33 -2.49 -2.26
CA MET A 100 5.58 -2.16 -3.66
C MET A 100 4.30 -2.30 -4.47
N GLY A 101 3.82 -1.18 -5.01
CA GLY A 101 2.83 -1.16 -6.09
C GLY A 101 3.49 -0.75 -7.41
N GLY A 102 2.95 -1.19 -8.54
CA GLY A 102 3.32 -0.66 -9.87
C GLY A 102 2.08 -0.28 -10.70
N ASN A 103 2.13 0.81 -11.46
CA ASN A 103 1.05 1.17 -12.41
C ASN A 103 0.98 0.21 -13.60
N VAL A 104 2.09 -0.51 -13.86
CA VAL A 104 2.24 -1.52 -14.90
C VAL A 104 3.05 -2.65 -14.28
N VAL A 105 2.35 -3.66 -13.76
CA VAL A 105 2.97 -4.89 -13.24
C VAL A 105 2.74 -5.98 -14.30
N PRO A 106 3.82 -6.53 -14.91
CA PRO A 106 3.69 -7.57 -15.93
C PRO A 106 2.96 -8.81 -15.43
N GLY A 107 2.12 -9.43 -16.25
CA GLY A 107 1.39 -10.65 -15.89
C GLY A 107 0.21 -10.42 -14.93
N ASN A 108 -0.21 -9.17 -14.76
CA ASN A 108 -1.35 -8.74 -13.95
C ASN A 108 -2.13 -7.59 -14.64
N GLU A 109 -1.91 -7.36 -15.93
CA GLU A 109 -2.43 -6.20 -16.66
C GLU A 109 -3.96 -6.16 -16.72
N SER A 110 -4.59 -7.34 -16.69
CA SER A 110 -6.05 -7.49 -16.75
C SER A 110 -6.74 -7.17 -15.42
N ILE A 111 -6.02 -7.19 -14.30
CA ILE A 111 -6.60 -7.07 -12.95
C ILE A 111 -6.05 -5.83 -12.24
N ASN A 112 -4.74 -5.54 -12.38
CA ASN A 112 -4.05 -4.39 -11.77
C ASN A 112 -4.28 -4.24 -10.25
N LYS A 113 -4.52 -5.35 -9.56
CA LYS A 113 -4.79 -5.42 -8.11
C LYS A 113 -3.67 -6.09 -7.32
N THR A 114 -2.44 -6.18 -7.81
CA THR A 114 -1.35 -6.77 -7.02
C THR A 114 -0.53 -5.70 -6.31
N CYS A 115 -0.02 -6.07 -5.15
CA CYS A 115 0.95 -5.29 -4.39
C CYS A 115 1.84 -6.26 -3.64
N ALA A 116 3.16 -6.02 -3.64
CA ALA A 116 4.05 -6.79 -2.80
C ALA A 116 4.20 -6.15 -1.42
N ILE A 117 4.17 -6.97 -0.38
CA ILE A 117 4.55 -6.62 0.99
C ILE A 117 5.87 -7.31 1.28
N VAL A 118 6.93 -6.53 1.44
CA VAL A 118 8.27 -7.04 1.72
C VAL A 118 8.56 -6.89 3.19
N MET A 119 8.88 -7.99 3.85
CA MET A 119 9.34 -8.01 5.24
C MET A 119 10.85 -8.12 5.29
N ALA A 120 11.48 -7.37 6.18
CA ALA A 120 12.94 -7.31 6.26
C ALA A 120 13.58 -8.66 6.63
N THR A 121 13.03 -9.35 7.62
CA THR A 121 13.49 -10.65 8.12
C THR A 121 12.31 -11.50 8.59
N HIS A 122 12.57 -12.76 8.92
CA HIS A 122 11.59 -13.66 9.53
C HIS A 122 11.02 -13.15 10.85
N GLU A 123 11.79 -12.38 11.63
CA GLU A 123 11.30 -11.83 12.89
C GLU A 123 10.17 -10.83 12.65
N GLN A 124 10.33 -9.95 11.66
CA GLN A 124 9.31 -8.95 11.38
C GLN A 124 8.00 -9.55 10.83
N MET A 125 8.01 -10.77 10.26
CA MET A 125 6.75 -11.46 9.93
C MET A 125 5.85 -11.69 11.14
N ARG A 126 6.42 -11.75 12.36
CA ARG A 126 5.63 -11.90 13.59
C ARG A 126 5.04 -10.57 14.06
N THR A 127 5.47 -9.44 13.47
CA THR A 127 4.98 -8.11 13.82
C THR A 127 3.74 -7.78 12.98
N THR A 128 2.57 -8.14 13.51
CA THR A 128 1.28 -7.88 12.85
C THR A 128 1.07 -6.40 12.52
N SER A 129 1.58 -5.50 13.37
CA SER A 129 1.51 -4.05 13.14
C SER A 129 2.21 -3.59 11.86
N THR A 130 3.39 -4.14 11.57
CA THR A 130 4.17 -3.76 10.39
C THR A 130 3.49 -4.31 9.13
N MET A 131 3.06 -5.58 9.16
CA MET A 131 2.31 -6.16 8.04
C MET A 131 1.01 -5.41 7.76
N PHE A 132 0.29 -5.03 8.81
CA PHE A 132 -0.92 -4.21 8.70
C PHE A 132 -0.61 -2.85 8.05
N HIS A 133 0.46 -2.19 8.49
CA HIS A 133 0.90 -0.92 7.92
C HIS A 133 1.22 -1.02 6.43
N GLU A 134 1.99 -2.03 6.02
CA GLU A 134 2.31 -2.25 4.60
C GLU A 134 1.08 -2.63 3.77
N ALA A 135 0.14 -3.37 4.35
CA ALA A 135 -1.14 -3.66 3.71
C ALA A 135 -1.98 -2.39 3.48
N VAL A 136 -1.93 -1.43 4.40
CA VAL A 136 -2.56 -0.11 4.21
C VAL A 136 -1.91 0.63 3.04
N HIS A 137 -0.58 0.57 2.88
CA HIS A 137 0.08 1.16 1.71
C HIS A 137 -0.40 0.52 0.40
N CYS A 138 -0.47 -0.81 0.36
CA CYS A 138 -1.00 -1.54 -0.79
C CYS A 138 -2.43 -1.10 -1.16
N LYS A 139 -3.31 -1.01 -0.17
CA LYS A 139 -4.67 -0.50 -0.33
C LYS A 139 -4.68 0.93 -0.86
N ASN A 140 -3.91 1.84 -0.25
CA ASN A 140 -3.82 3.24 -0.65
C ASN A 140 -3.38 3.38 -2.12
N PHE A 141 -2.41 2.57 -2.58
CA PHE A 141 -1.99 2.57 -3.99
C PHE A 141 -3.14 2.20 -4.92
N SER A 142 -3.89 1.14 -4.61
CA SER A 142 -5.02 0.68 -5.43
C SER A 142 -6.15 1.71 -5.49
N GLU A 143 -6.49 2.30 -4.34
CA GLU A 143 -7.59 3.26 -4.25
C GLU A 143 -7.28 4.57 -4.96
N LEU A 144 -6.07 5.11 -4.78
CA LEU A 144 -5.68 6.36 -5.46
C LEU A 144 -5.47 6.17 -6.96
N ARG A 145 -5.09 4.98 -7.43
CA ARG A 145 -5.07 4.68 -8.88
C ARG A 145 -6.46 4.70 -9.49
N SER A 146 -7.43 4.18 -8.74
CA SER A 146 -8.82 4.13 -9.15
C SER A 146 -9.48 5.51 -9.09
N ASP A 147 -9.06 6.38 -8.16
CA ASP A 147 -9.55 7.74 -7.97
C ASP A 147 -8.54 8.78 -8.45
N ARG A 148 -8.51 9.00 -9.78
CA ARG A 148 -7.54 9.91 -10.42
C ARG A 148 -7.64 11.35 -9.92
N ASP A 149 -8.82 11.81 -9.54
CA ASP A 149 -9.02 13.18 -9.05
C ASP A 149 -8.38 13.35 -7.68
N ALA A 150 -8.55 12.37 -6.78
CA ALA A 150 -7.84 12.38 -5.51
C ALA A 150 -6.32 12.25 -5.69
N TRP A 151 -5.85 11.41 -6.62
CA TRP A 151 -4.41 11.34 -6.95
C TRP A 151 -3.87 12.70 -7.39
N GLN A 152 -4.54 13.37 -8.34
CA GLN A 152 -4.14 14.69 -8.81
C GLN A 152 -4.19 15.74 -7.69
N LEU A 153 -5.20 15.65 -6.81
CA LEU A 153 -5.32 16.52 -5.66
C LEU A 153 -4.14 16.34 -4.69
N ALA A 154 -3.75 15.09 -4.39
CA ALA A 154 -2.57 14.80 -3.57
C ALA A 154 -1.31 15.39 -4.21
N VAL A 155 -1.08 15.13 -5.50
CA VAL A 155 0.07 15.69 -6.24
C VAL A 155 0.09 17.22 -6.19
N SER A 156 -1.07 17.87 -6.32
CA SER A 156 -1.17 19.34 -6.29
C SER A 156 -0.81 19.97 -4.94
N MET A 157 -0.76 19.17 -3.87
CA MET A 157 -0.31 19.63 -2.56
C MET A 157 1.21 19.78 -2.49
N ASN A 158 1.97 19.11 -3.37
CA ASN A 158 3.39 19.30 -3.45
C ASN A 158 3.71 20.74 -3.89
N ARG A 159 4.66 21.38 -3.22
CA ARG A 159 5.07 22.76 -3.51
C ARG A 159 6.58 22.80 -3.76
N PRO A 160 7.07 23.67 -4.67
CA PRO A 160 8.51 23.82 -4.91
C PRO A 160 9.33 24.05 -3.62
N ALA A 161 8.75 24.76 -2.64
CA ALA A 161 9.39 25.05 -1.35
C ALA A 161 9.69 23.81 -0.49
N LEU A 162 9.13 22.65 -0.83
CA LEU A 162 9.42 21.37 -0.18
C LEU A 162 10.67 20.68 -0.74
N GLY A 163 11.16 21.09 -1.92
CA GLY A 163 12.35 20.51 -2.54
C GLY A 163 12.18 19.06 -3.03
N MET A 164 10.94 18.57 -3.11
CA MET A 164 10.62 17.20 -3.51
C MET A 164 10.05 17.15 -4.94
N THR A 165 10.43 16.13 -5.70
CA THR A 165 9.66 15.75 -6.90
C THR A 165 8.29 15.21 -6.52
N ASN A 166 7.34 15.14 -7.46
CA ASN A 166 6.00 14.60 -7.17
C ASN A 166 6.06 13.13 -6.70
N GLN A 167 6.99 12.33 -7.22
CA GLN A 167 7.15 10.94 -6.80
C GLN A 167 7.66 10.85 -5.37
N GLN A 168 8.70 11.63 -5.03
CA GLN A 168 9.23 11.68 -3.66
C GLN A 168 8.17 12.19 -2.66
N PHE A 169 7.42 13.21 -3.06
CA PHE A 169 6.31 13.71 -2.27
C PHE A 169 5.27 12.61 -2.04
N LEU A 170 4.82 11.93 -3.10
CA LEU A 170 3.81 10.88 -2.98
C LEU A 170 4.31 9.70 -2.14
N SER A 171 5.57 9.29 -2.27
CA SER A 171 6.18 8.25 -1.44
C SER A 171 6.04 8.56 0.05
N LEU A 172 6.38 9.79 0.47
CA LEU A 172 6.21 10.21 1.87
C LEU A 172 4.74 10.51 2.23
N PHE A 173 3.94 10.98 1.29
CA PHE A 173 2.52 11.26 1.52
C PHE A 173 1.71 9.98 1.75
N HIS A 174 2.13 8.84 1.21
CA HIS A 174 1.53 7.55 1.52
C HIS A 174 1.61 7.20 3.01
N GLU A 175 2.68 7.61 3.69
CA GLU A 175 2.85 7.45 5.15
C GLU A 175 1.85 8.28 5.95
N VAL A 176 1.55 9.48 5.44
CA VAL A 176 0.50 10.34 5.98
C VAL A 176 -0.82 9.59 5.88
N LEU A 177 -1.18 9.10 4.69
CA LEU A 177 -2.43 8.37 4.49
C LEU A 177 -2.51 7.12 5.37
N ALA A 178 -1.42 6.36 5.48
CA ALA A 178 -1.35 5.20 6.36
C ALA A 178 -1.61 5.57 7.82
N ALA A 179 -1.11 6.71 8.32
CA ALA A 179 -1.39 7.18 9.67
C ALA A 179 -2.90 7.42 9.91
N TYR A 180 -3.59 8.13 9.01
CA TYR A 180 -5.03 8.39 9.15
C TYR A 180 -5.86 7.12 9.01
N VAL A 181 -5.56 6.29 8.00
CA VAL A 181 -6.29 5.06 7.72
C VAL A 181 -6.14 4.05 8.86
N GLN A 182 -4.94 3.89 9.45
CA GLN A 182 -4.75 3.00 10.60
C GLN A 182 -5.57 3.43 11.82
N VAL A 183 -5.65 4.75 12.10
CA VAL A 183 -6.48 5.25 13.21
C VAL A 183 -7.97 5.04 12.90
N ALA A 184 -8.40 5.30 11.66
CA ALA A 184 -9.78 5.08 11.23
C ALA A 184 -10.20 3.60 11.32
N TYR A 185 -9.34 2.65 10.93
CA TYR A 185 -9.61 1.22 11.12
C TYR A 185 -9.79 0.86 12.60
N SER A 186 -8.95 1.41 13.47
CA SER A 186 -9.09 1.19 14.91
C SER A 186 -10.41 1.73 15.46
N ALA A 187 -10.79 2.96 15.09
CA ALA A 187 -12.02 3.58 15.58
C ALA A 187 -13.30 2.99 14.98
N ASN A 188 -13.30 2.67 13.69
CA ASN A 188 -14.50 2.25 12.96
C ASN A 188 -14.73 0.74 13.04
N GLN A 189 -13.66 -0.04 13.05
CA GLN A 189 -13.70 -1.50 12.88
C GLN A 189 -13.03 -2.27 14.03
N GLY A 190 -12.47 -1.57 15.02
CA GLY A 190 -11.84 -2.20 16.18
C GLY A 190 -10.49 -2.88 15.90
N VAL A 191 -9.89 -2.64 14.72
CA VAL A 191 -8.61 -3.26 14.35
C VAL A 191 -7.45 -2.47 14.95
N VAL A 192 -6.69 -3.09 15.86
CA VAL A 192 -5.69 -2.38 16.69
C VAL A 192 -4.24 -2.54 16.23
N ASP A 193 -3.96 -3.42 15.26
CA ASP A 193 -2.58 -3.75 14.85
C ASP A 193 -1.77 -2.52 14.42
N GLY A 194 -2.36 -1.58 13.66
CA GLY A 194 -1.66 -0.39 13.16
C GLY A 194 -1.59 0.80 14.13
N VAL A 195 -2.55 0.97 15.05
CA VAL A 195 -2.68 2.22 15.83
C VAL A 195 -1.52 2.45 16.79
N GLY A 196 -0.91 1.37 17.29
CA GLY A 196 0.27 1.44 18.15
C GLY A 196 1.47 2.11 17.48
N MET A 197 1.65 1.94 16.16
CA MET A 197 2.69 2.63 15.39
C MET A 197 2.44 4.14 15.35
N VAL A 198 1.19 4.54 15.10
CA VAL A 198 0.79 5.95 15.07
C VAL A 198 0.97 6.61 16.44
N MET A 199 0.57 5.94 17.52
CA MET A 199 0.79 6.43 18.89
C MET A 199 2.27 6.61 19.24
N ARG A 200 3.15 5.72 18.76
CA ARG A 200 4.60 5.86 18.95
C ARG A 200 5.17 7.03 18.16
N ALA A 201 4.71 7.23 16.92
CA ALA A 201 5.11 8.35 16.06
C ALA A 201 4.63 9.70 16.61
N ALA A 202 3.48 9.75 17.29
CA ALA A 202 2.89 10.96 17.86
C ALA A 202 3.69 11.59 19.02
N LYS A 203 4.75 10.92 19.51
CA LYS A 203 5.63 11.47 20.53
C LYS A 203 6.38 12.71 19.98
N PRO A 204 6.57 13.78 20.78
CA PRO A 204 7.27 14.99 20.32
C PRO A 204 8.67 14.70 19.76
N ASP A 205 9.11 15.54 18.83
CA ASP A 205 10.47 15.53 18.28
C ASP A 205 10.92 14.21 17.65
N LYS A 206 9.96 13.38 17.21
CA LYS A 206 10.19 12.07 16.55
C LYS A 206 10.11 12.12 15.04
N ASN A 207 10.65 13.15 14.40
CA ASN A 207 10.84 13.14 12.94
C ASN A 207 12.21 12.53 12.59
N THR A 208 12.45 11.33 13.09
CA THR A 208 13.70 10.56 12.94
C THR A 208 13.38 9.12 12.61
N ALA A 209 13.93 8.55 11.53
CA ALA A 209 13.84 7.15 11.09
C ALA A 209 12.44 6.50 11.01
N THR A 210 11.39 7.13 11.52
CA THR A 210 9.99 6.77 11.33
C THR A 210 9.46 7.51 10.12
N SER A 211 8.80 6.78 9.23
CA SER A 211 8.23 7.30 7.99
C SER A 211 7.01 8.22 8.22
N ILE A 212 6.39 8.15 9.40
CA ILE A 212 5.25 9.00 9.82
C ILE A 212 5.74 10.16 10.68
N GLY A 213 5.40 11.40 10.31
CA GLY A 213 5.73 12.59 11.09
C GLY A 213 4.87 12.75 12.34
N TYR A 214 5.44 13.32 13.41
CA TYR A 214 4.75 13.38 14.71
C TYR A 214 3.51 14.28 14.70
N ARG A 215 3.52 15.39 13.94
CA ARG A 215 2.37 16.31 13.87
C ARG A 215 1.21 15.64 13.15
N THR A 216 1.53 14.93 12.06
CA THR A 216 0.64 14.11 11.27
C THR A 216 -0.01 13.03 12.15
N ALA A 217 0.80 12.27 12.89
CA ALA A 217 0.31 11.23 13.79
C ALA A 217 -0.61 11.80 14.89
N ARG A 218 -0.22 12.90 15.54
CA ARG A 218 -1.06 13.58 16.55
C ARG A 218 -2.38 14.06 15.96
N HIS A 219 -2.36 14.61 14.76
CA HIS A 219 -3.57 15.07 14.10
C HIS A 219 -4.49 13.92 13.70
N ALA A 220 -3.94 12.84 13.13
CA ALA A 220 -4.69 11.62 12.83
C ALA A 220 -5.36 11.05 14.08
N LEU A 221 -4.63 10.92 15.20
CA LEU A 221 -5.18 10.47 16.48
C LEU A 221 -6.27 11.41 17.01
N LYS A 222 -6.09 12.73 16.86
CA LYS A 222 -7.11 13.69 17.32
C LYS A 222 -8.39 13.62 16.48
N MET A 223 -8.26 13.47 15.17
CA MET A 223 -9.37 13.58 14.23
C MET A 223 -10.11 12.26 14.02
N CYS A 224 -9.37 11.16 13.87
CA CYS A 224 -9.91 9.88 13.43
C CYS A 224 -10.17 8.88 14.56
N SER A 225 -9.85 9.21 15.81
CA SER A 225 -10.08 8.30 16.96
C SER A 225 -11.55 8.19 17.38
N THR A 226 -12.40 9.06 16.84
CA THR A 226 -13.85 8.96 17.04
C THR A 226 -14.44 8.10 15.92
N LYS A 227 -15.32 7.16 16.29
CA LYS A 227 -16.00 6.29 15.34
C LYS A 227 -16.67 7.11 14.23
N ASP A 228 -16.45 6.71 12.99
CA ASP A 228 -16.95 7.31 11.75
C ASP A 228 -16.50 8.75 11.48
N ALA A 229 -15.55 9.29 12.25
CA ALA A 229 -15.01 10.64 12.03
C ALA A 229 -14.06 10.73 10.82
N CYS A 230 -13.42 9.61 10.45
CA CYS A 230 -12.60 9.48 9.26
C CYS A 230 -12.99 8.25 8.46
N SER A 231 -12.88 8.36 7.14
CA SER A 231 -13.02 7.25 6.21
C SER A 231 -11.79 6.33 6.30
N THR A 232 -11.99 5.02 6.10
CA THR A 232 -10.87 4.11 5.83
C THR A 232 -10.43 4.18 4.37
N TYR A 233 -11.17 4.87 3.48
CA TYR A 233 -10.86 5.07 2.06
C TYR A 233 -9.86 6.22 1.87
N ALA A 234 -8.71 5.94 1.26
CA ALA A 234 -7.60 6.90 1.16
C ALA A 234 -7.96 8.19 0.39
N PRO A 235 -8.69 8.15 -0.75
CA PRO A 235 -9.12 9.35 -1.46
C PRO A 235 -9.92 10.35 -0.62
N ASP A 236 -10.73 9.89 0.32
CA ASP A 236 -11.49 10.79 1.22
C ASP A 236 -10.56 11.54 2.17
N ILE A 237 -9.52 10.85 2.68
CA ILE A 237 -8.48 11.48 3.50
C ILE A 237 -7.73 12.53 2.68
N VAL A 238 -7.42 12.26 1.40
CA VAL A 238 -6.81 13.28 0.52
C VAL A 238 -7.69 14.52 0.39
N ARG A 239 -8.99 14.34 0.12
CA ARG A 239 -9.94 15.46 -0.01
C ARG A 239 -10.05 16.27 1.29
N MET A 240 -10.09 15.57 2.43
CA MET A 240 -10.10 16.20 3.75
C MET A 240 -8.82 16.99 4.02
N LEU A 241 -7.64 16.42 3.76
CA LEU A 241 -6.37 17.12 3.91
C LEU A 241 -6.27 18.31 2.95
N SER A 242 -6.83 18.22 1.74
CA SER A 242 -6.84 19.34 0.80
C SER A 242 -7.69 20.51 1.27
N SER A 243 -8.84 20.22 1.88
CA SER A 243 -9.80 21.23 2.35
C SER A 243 -9.45 21.81 3.73
N ASN A 244 -8.71 21.07 4.56
CA ASN A 244 -8.28 21.52 5.88
C ASN A 244 -6.88 22.15 5.84
N SER A 245 -6.83 23.49 5.73
CA SER A 245 -5.58 24.24 5.61
C SER A 245 -4.61 24.05 6.78
N TYR A 246 -5.12 23.91 8.01
CA TYR A 246 -4.30 23.67 9.18
C TYR A 246 -3.67 22.28 9.14
N ALA A 247 -4.47 21.23 8.93
CA ALA A 247 -3.99 19.86 8.83
C ALA A 247 -2.96 19.71 7.71
N ARG A 248 -3.27 20.27 6.53
CA ARG A 248 -2.33 20.32 5.40
C ARG A 248 -1.01 20.97 5.77
N GLY A 249 -1.06 22.13 6.43
CA GLY A 249 0.14 22.84 6.87
C GLY A 249 1.03 22.01 7.79
N GLN A 250 0.43 21.29 8.74
CA GLN A 250 1.18 20.38 9.64
C GLN A 250 1.82 19.22 8.88
N VAL A 251 1.08 18.59 7.96
CA VAL A 251 1.60 17.51 7.11
C VAL A 251 2.76 18.01 6.25
N MET A 252 2.65 19.19 5.62
CA MET A 252 3.73 19.71 4.77
C MET A 252 5.02 19.99 5.55
N LEU A 253 4.91 20.43 6.81
CA LEU A 253 6.07 20.60 7.69
C LEU A 253 6.74 19.26 8.00
N ASP A 254 5.95 18.25 8.37
CA ASP A 254 6.48 16.92 8.64
C ASP A 254 7.15 16.31 7.41
N LEU A 255 6.53 16.37 6.22
CA LEU A 255 7.12 15.82 4.99
C LEU A 255 8.45 16.50 4.65
N LYS A 256 8.57 17.81 4.87
CA LYS A 256 9.82 18.53 4.68
C LYS A 256 10.91 18.06 5.65
N GLU A 257 10.57 17.91 6.93
CA GLU A 257 11.51 17.46 7.96
C GLU A 257 11.95 16.00 7.72
N LEU A 258 11.01 15.12 7.36
CA LEU A 258 11.28 13.72 7.01
C LEU A 258 12.16 13.60 5.77
N PHE A 259 11.88 14.37 4.72
CA PHE A 259 12.68 14.37 3.49
C PHE A 259 14.12 14.84 3.76
N ALA A 260 14.29 15.88 4.58
CA ALA A 260 15.60 16.36 4.98
C ALA A 260 16.37 15.31 5.80
N ALA A 261 15.71 14.64 6.75
CA ALA A 261 16.31 13.57 7.55
C ALA A 261 16.72 12.36 6.69
N ALA A 262 15.84 11.92 5.78
CA ALA A 262 16.13 10.85 4.83
C ALA A 262 17.38 11.18 3.99
N THR A 263 17.41 12.37 3.39
CA THR A 263 18.55 12.85 2.58
C THR A 263 19.85 12.88 3.39
N ALA A 264 19.81 13.36 4.63
CA ALA A 264 20.98 13.42 5.51
C ALA A 264 21.51 12.02 5.90
N SER A 265 20.64 11.02 5.96
CA SER A 265 20.99 9.64 6.29
C SER A 265 21.55 8.82 5.11
N GLY A 266 21.53 9.39 3.89
CA GLY A 266 21.87 8.67 2.66
C GLY A 266 20.74 7.76 2.15
N TYR A 267 19.60 7.70 2.85
CA TYR A 267 18.39 7.03 2.36
C TYR A 267 17.80 7.81 1.19
N VAL A 268 17.71 7.15 0.04
CA VAL A 268 17.10 7.71 -1.16
C VAL A 268 15.60 7.46 -1.13
N VAL A 269 14.82 8.51 -0.88
CA VAL A 269 13.39 8.53 -1.20
C VAL A 269 13.29 8.51 -2.73
N GLU A 270 12.82 7.40 -3.29
CA GLU A 270 12.70 7.03 -4.72
C GLU A 270 13.30 8.00 -5.75
N HIS A 271 14.33 7.56 -6.49
CA HIS A 271 14.80 8.25 -7.69
C HIS A 271 13.99 7.83 -8.92
N LYS A 272 13.50 8.83 -9.65
CA LYS A 272 13.08 8.86 -11.08
C LYS A 272 12.45 7.60 -11.68
#